data_AF-A0A7J5ZKQ2-F1
#
_entry.id   AF-A0A7J5ZKQ2-F1
#
_cell.length_a   1.000
_cell.length_b   1.000
_cell.length_c   1.000
_cell.angle_alpha   90.00
_cell.angle_beta   90.00
_cell.angle_gamma   90.00
#
_symmetry.space_group_name_H-M   'P 1'
#
loop_
_entity.id
_entity.type
_entity.pdbx_description
1 polymer ?
#
loop_
_entity_poly.entity_id
_entity_poly.type
_entity_poly.pdbx_seq_one_letter_code
_entity_poly.pdbx_strand_id
1 'polypeptide(L)'
;MATGIHRTLCFAGFFFLSNDELLEILSETTDPKLVQSHLKKCFEGIAKLEFISELEITGMISSEKETVPFTDPIDPAKAKGMVGKWFLEVEHMMLRSVRDVIQGGLEQYREVPRKK
;
A
#
# COMPACT_ATOMS: atom_id res chain seq x y z
N MET A 1 16.81 -27.08 -4.13
CA MET A 1 16.36 -26.04 -3.16
C MET A 1 16.33 -24.66 -3.83
N ALA A 2 15.55 -24.49 -4.91
CA ALA A 2 15.50 -23.24 -5.69
C ALA A 2 14.08 -22.86 -6.14
N THR A 3 13.05 -23.30 -5.40
CA THR A 3 11.63 -23.09 -5.74
C THR A 3 10.96 -22.02 -4.87
N GLY A 4 11.66 -21.45 -3.88
CA GLY A 4 11.08 -20.48 -2.94
C GLY A 4 11.07 -19.04 -3.44
N ILE A 5 12.08 -18.64 -4.23
CA ILE A 5 12.31 -17.23 -4.60
C ILE A 5 11.32 -16.75 -5.68
N HIS A 6 10.82 -17.66 -6.53
CA HIS A 6 9.87 -17.30 -7.59
C HIS A 6 8.45 -16.97 -7.10
N ARG A 7 8.06 -17.33 -5.87
CA ARG A 7 6.68 -17.11 -5.37
C ARG A 7 6.47 -15.76 -4.69
N THR A 8 7.53 -15.06 -4.28
CA THR A 8 7.46 -13.73 -3.66
C THR A 8 7.47 -12.58 -4.66
N LEU A 9 7.75 -12.87 -5.94
CA LEU A 9 7.80 -11.92 -7.07
C LEU A 9 6.42 -11.59 -7.68
N CYS A 10 5.31 -11.87 -6.99
CA CYS A 10 3.97 -11.70 -7.55
C CYS A 10 3.48 -10.25 -7.63
N PHE A 11 4.24 -9.27 -7.14
CA PHE A 11 3.89 -7.86 -7.22
C PHE A 11 4.70 -7.15 -8.31
N ALA A 12 4.02 -6.64 -9.34
CA ALA A 12 4.66 -6.03 -10.51
C ALA A 12 5.45 -4.76 -10.17
N GLY A 13 5.09 -4.03 -9.12
CA GLY A 13 5.80 -2.82 -8.72
C GLY A 13 7.25 -3.05 -8.27
N PHE A 14 7.65 -4.30 -7.99
CA PHE A 14 9.04 -4.63 -7.68
C PHE A 14 9.99 -4.50 -8.88
N PHE A 15 9.49 -4.51 -10.12
CA PHE A 15 10.33 -4.30 -11.30
C PHE A 15 10.88 -2.87 -11.42
N PHE A 16 10.36 -1.92 -10.64
CA PHE A 16 10.84 -0.54 -10.58
C PHE A 16 11.96 -0.33 -9.55
N LEU A 17 12.32 -1.37 -8.79
CA LEU A 17 13.40 -1.34 -7.82
C LEU A 17 14.72 -1.82 -8.45
N SER A 18 15.85 -1.32 -7.94
CA SER A 18 17.14 -1.95 -8.21
C SER A 18 17.21 -3.32 -7.53
N ASN A 19 18.20 -4.14 -7.92
CA ASN A 19 18.41 -5.45 -7.29
C ASN A 19 18.67 -5.32 -5.78
N ASP A 20 19.45 -4.31 -5.35
CA ASP A 20 19.78 -4.09 -3.94
C ASP A 20 18.54 -3.67 -3.15
N GLU A 21 17.74 -2.75 -3.69
CA GLU A 21 16.48 -2.31 -3.09
C GLU A 21 15.45 -3.44 -2.98
N LEU A 22 15.39 -4.31 -3.99
CA LEU A 22 14.54 -5.50 -3.96
C LEU A 22 14.99 -6.46 -2.85
N LEU A 23 16.29 -6.69 -2.69
CA LEU A 23 16.83 -7.55 -1.63
C LEU A 23 16.58 -6.95 -0.24
N GLU A 24 16.71 -5.63 -0.08
CA GLU A 24 16.35 -4.92 1.15
C GLU A 24 14.89 -5.21 1.51
N ILE A 25 13.94 -4.92 0.61
CA ILE A 25 12.50 -5.17 0.85
C ILE A 25 12.19 -6.64 1.15
N LEU A 26 12.85 -7.57 0.48
CA LEU A 26 12.67 -9.01 0.73
C LEU A 26 13.27 -9.48 2.06
N SER A 27 14.25 -8.75 2.61
CA SER A 27 14.87 -9.05 3.90
C SER A 27 14.06 -8.50 5.09
N GLU A 28 13.31 -7.41 4.88
CA GLU A 28 12.46 -6.74 5.89
C GLU A 28 11.13 -7.46 6.13
N THR A 29 11.20 -8.71 6.57
CA THR A 29 10.03 -9.58 6.77
C THR A 29 9.31 -9.37 8.10
N THR A 30 9.91 -8.62 9.04
CA THR A 30 9.44 -8.49 10.43
C THR A 30 8.84 -7.14 10.76
N ASP A 31 9.34 -6.05 10.17
CA ASP A 31 8.79 -4.71 10.36
C ASP A 31 8.35 -4.10 9.01
N PRO A 32 7.03 -4.05 8.72
CA PRO A 32 6.50 -3.48 7.49
C PRO A 32 6.73 -1.96 7.38
N LYS A 33 7.15 -1.28 8.45
CA LYS A 33 7.47 0.15 8.39
C LYS A 33 8.77 0.44 7.65
N LEU A 34 9.69 -0.53 7.59
CA LEU A 34 11.00 -0.33 6.97
C LEU A 34 10.91 -0.20 5.44
N VAL A 35 9.85 -0.72 4.82
CA VAL A 35 9.68 -0.64 3.36
C VAL A 35 9.21 0.74 2.85
N GLN A 36 8.88 1.67 3.75
CA GLN A 36 8.28 2.97 3.44
C GLN A 36 9.10 3.81 2.45
N SER A 37 10.43 3.75 2.50
CA SER A 37 11.35 4.46 1.58
C SER A 37 11.18 4.04 0.13
N HIS A 38 10.76 2.80 -0.11
CA HIS A 38 10.68 2.21 -1.46
C HIS A 38 9.28 2.34 -2.08
N LEU A 39 8.25 2.67 -1.29
CA LEU A 39 6.86 2.73 -1.75
C LEU A 39 6.68 3.65 -2.96
N LYS A 40 7.36 4.81 -3.01
CA LYS A 40 7.29 5.76 -4.13
C LYS A 40 7.74 5.21 -5.48
N LYS A 41 8.59 4.17 -5.48
CA LYS A 41 9.00 3.48 -6.71
C LYS A 41 8.04 2.37 -7.09
N CYS A 42 7.45 1.72 -6.09
CA CYS A 42 6.50 0.62 -6.25
C CYS A 42 5.07 1.07 -6.59
N PHE A 43 4.67 2.24 -6.12
CA PHE A 43 3.33 2.80 -6.23
C PHE A 43 3.40 4.26 -6.66
N GLU A 44 2.66 4.62 -7.71
CA GLU A 44 2.58 6.01 -8.18
C GLU A 44 1.75 6.90 -7.23
N GLY A 45 0.67 6.36 -6.66
CA GLY A 45 -0.26 7.10 -5.79
C GLY A 45 0.02 7.01 -4.28
N ILE A 46 1.00 6.22 -3.85
CA ILE A 46 1.29 5.97 -2.43
C ILE A 46 2.72 6.40 -2.12
N ALA A 47 2.86 7.48 -1.37
CA ALA A 47 4.15 7.91 -0.83
C ALA A 47 4.46 7.24 0.50
N LYS A 48 3.44 7.01 1.34
CA LYS A 48 3.55 6.36 2.64
C LYS A 48 2.28 5.58 2.96
N LEU A 49 2.41 4.57 3.80
CA LEU A 49 1.27 3.90 4.45
C LEU A 49 1.07 4.43 5.86
N GLU A 50 -0.18 4.57 6.27
CA GLU A 50 -0.55 4.90 7.65
C GLU A 50 -0.67 3.62 8.46
N PHE A 51 -0.03 3.59 9.63
CA PHE A 51 -0.02 2.45 10.54
C PHE A 51 -0.59 2.82 11.91
N ILE A 52 -1.30 1.89 12.53
CA ILE A 52 -1.69 1.97 13.94
C ILE A 52 -0.79 1.09 14.83
N SER A 53 -1.09 1.04 16.13
CA SER A 53 -0.23 0.50 17.21
C SER A 53 0.25 -0.95 17.01
N GLU A 54 -0.43 -1.74 16.17
CA GLU A 54 -0.14 -3.18 15.93
C GLU A 54 0.36 -3.48 14.50
N LEU A 55 1.04 -2.53 13.84
CA LEU A 55 1.56 -2.67 12.46
C LEU A 55 0.47 -2.91 11.38
N GLU A 56 -0.80 -2.78 11.75
CA GLU A 56 -1.91 -2.76 10.79
C GLU A 56 -1.87 -1.49 9.96
N ILE A 57 -2.06 -1.63 8.66
CA ILE A 57 -2.11 -0.54 7.71
C ILE A 57 -3.57 -0.08 7.59
N THR A 58 -3.83 1.18 7.89
CA THR A 58 -5.19 1.75 7.93
C THR A 58 -5.46 2.78 6.84
N GLY A 59 -4.45 3.13 6.06
CA GLY A 59 -4.59 4.13 5.01
C GLY A 59 -3.33 4.33 4.21
N MET A 60 -3.45 5.20 3.21
CA MET A 60 -2.36 5.62 2.35
C MET A 60 -2.24 7.13 2.33
N ILE A 61 -1.01 7.60 2.16
CA ILE A 61 -0.66 9.02 2.11
C ILE A 61 0.03 9.29 0.78
N SER A 62 -0.46 10.28 0.02
CA SER A 62 0.11 10.69 -1.27
C SER A 62 1.35 11.59 -1.10
N SER A 63 2.02 11.91 -2.21
CA SER A 63 3.16 12.84 -2.21
C SER A 63 2.75 14.28 -1.83
N GLU A 64 1.50 14.63 -2.08
CA GLU A 64 0.85 15.91 -1.77
C GLU A 64 0.35 15.96 -0.32
N LYS A 65 0.57 14.90 0.46
CA LYS A 65 0.13 14.74 1.85
C LYS A 65 -1.39 14.58 2.00
N GLU A 66 -2.09 14.20 0.93
CA GLU A 66 -3.46 13.72 1.05
C GLU A 66 -3.45 12.37 1.75
N THR A 67 -4.38 12.16 2.69
CA THR A 67 -4.54 10.88 3.38
C THR A 67 -5.87 10.27 2.97
N VAL A 68 -5.82 9.06 2.45
CA VAL A 68 -7.01 8.27 2.11
C VAL A 68 -7.06 7.08 3.07
N PRO A 69 -8.04 7.02 3.99
CA PRO A 69 -8.21 5.88 4.86
C PRO A 69 -8.61 4.67 4.01
N PHE A 70 -8.14 3.49 4.40
CA PHE A 70 -8.58 2.25 3.79
C PHE A 70 -9.97 1.87 4.31
N THR A 71 -10.77 1.31 3.40
CA THR A 71 -12.10 0.78 3.73
C THR A 71 -12.05 -0.36 4.75
N ASP A 72 -10.97 -1.16 4.74
CA ASP A 72 -10.68 -2.20 5.72
C ASP A 72 -9.17 -2.16 6.06
N PRO A 73 -8.77 -2.45 7.31
CA PRO A 73 -7.36 -2.51 7.69
C PRO A 73 -6.67 -3.74 7.09
N ILE A 74 -5.39 -3.59 6.75
CA ILE A 74 -4.53 -4.69 6.27
C ILE A 74 -3.59 -5.09 7.41
N ASP A 75 -3.47 -6.40 7.64
CA ASP A 75 -2.52 -6.98 8.61
C ASP A 75 -1.39 -7.69 7.85
N PRO A 76 -0.20 -7.06 7.74
CA PRO A 76 0.96 -7.68 7.08
C PRO A 76 1.40 -9.01 7.69
N ALA A 77 1.11 -9.28 8.97
CA ALA A 77 1.49 -10.53 9.63
C ALA A 77 0.79 -11.75 9.00
N LYS A 78 -0.43 -11.58 8.47
CA LYS A 78 -1.17 -12.62 7.71
C LYS A 78 -0.48 -13.03 6.41
N ALA A 79 0.48 -12.23 5.93
CA ALA A 79 1.28 -12.56 4.76
C ALA A 79 2.45 -13.51 5.06
N LYS A 80 2.70 -13.87 6.32
CA LYS A 80 3.75 -14.82 6.75
C LYS A 80 5.14 -14.46 6.19
N GLY A 81 5.49 -13.17 6.27
CA GLY A 81 6.77 -12.64 5.77
C GLY A 81 6.86 -12.47 4.25
N MET A 82 5.82 -12.80 3.48
CA MET A 82 5.82 -12.59 2.03
C MET A 82 5.37 -11.17 1.68
N VAL A 83 6.34 -10.27 1.54
CA VAL A 83 6.10 -8.85 1.27
C VAL A 83 5.21 -8.59 0.06
N GLY A 84 5.44 -9.31 -1.05
CA GLY A 84 4.63 -9.19 -2.26
C GLY A 84 3.14 -9.50 -2.06
N LYS A 85 2.80 -10.36 -1.09
CA LYS A 85 1.39 -10.73 -0.84
C LYS A 85 0.61 -9.57 -0.21
N TRP A 86 1.18 -8.89 0.79
CA TRP A 86 0.50 -7.76 1.40
C TRP A 86 0.63 -6.48 0.56
N PHE A 87 1.66 -6.35 -0.30
CA PHE A 87 1.72 -5.28 -1.31
C PHE A 87 0.58 -5.40 -2.33
N LEU A 88 0.24 -6.60 -2.79
CA LEU A 88 -0.95 -6.84 -3.63
C LEU A 88 -2.25 -6.50 -2.88
N GLU A 89 -2.32 -6.78 -1.58
CA GLU A 89 -3.46 -6.40 -0.74
C GLU A 89 -3.59 -4.87 -0.63
N VAL A 90 -2.48 -4.16 -0.45
CA VAL A 90 -2.41 -2.69 -0.49
C VAL A 90 -2.90 -2.14 -1.84
N GLU A 91 -2.47 -2.72 -2.96
CA GLU A 91 -2.92 -2.30 -4.29
C GLU A 91 -4.44 -2.44 -4.46
N HIS A 92 -4.99 -3.59 -4.05
CA HIS A 92 -6.43 -3.80 -4.09
C HIS A 92 -7.18 -2.82 -3.17
N MET A 93 -6.63 -2.54 -1.99
CA MET A 93 -7.26 -1.65 -1.01
C MET A 93 -7.18 -0.18 -1.40
N MET A 94 -6.09 0.24 -2.05
CA MET A 94 -5.99 1.54 -2.71
C MET A 94 -7.13 1.72 -3.71
N LEU A 95 -7.32 0.78 -4.63
CA LEU A 95 -8.36 0.87 -5.66
C LEU A 95 -9.77 0.91 -5.05
N ARG A 96 -10.04 0.06 -4.04
CA ARG A 96 -11.35 0.04 -3.36
C ARG A 96 -11.61 1.37 -2.66
N SER A 97 -10.63 1.89 -1.92
CA SER A 97 -10.81 3.07 -1.07
C SER A 97 -10.94 4.35 -1.91
N VAL A 98 -10.20 4.48 -3.00
CA VAL A 98 -10.38 5.58 -3.96
C VAL A 98 -11.78 5.51 -4.60
N ARG A 99 -12.27 4.32 -4.95
CA ARG A 99 -13.64 4.16 -5.48
C ARG A 99 -14.69 4.62 -4.47
N ASP A 100 -14.51 4.27 -3.19
CA ASP A 100 -15.42 4.67 -2.11
C ASP A 100 -15.43 6.19 -1.91
N VAL A 101 -14.26 6.83 -1.88
CA VAL A 101 -14.12 8.29 -1.81
C VAL A 101 -14.80 8.98 -3.00
N ILE A 102 -14.62 8.46 -4.23
CA ILE A 102 -15.27 9.01 -5.42
C ILE A 102 -16.80 8.89 -5.32
N GLN A 103 -17.30 7.74 -4.88
CA GLN A 103 -18.73 7.51 -4.73
C GLN A 103 -19.33 8.46 -3.69
N GLY A 104 -18.75 8.54 -2.49
CA GLY A 104 -19.18 9.47 -1.45
C GLY A 104 -19.11 10.93 -1.91
N GLY A 105 -18.06 11.29 -2.66
CA GLY A 105 -17.93 12.59 -3.28
C GLY A 105 -19.06 12.90 -4.28
N LEU A 106 -19.48 11.93 -5.09
CA LEU A 106 -20.58 12.10 -6.06
C LEU A 106 -21.93 12.31 -5.37
N GLU A 107 -22.18 11.59 -4.28
CA GLU A 107 -23.38 11.71 -3.46
C GLU A 107 -23.42 13.08 -2.77
N GLN A 108 -22.32 13.48 -2.13
CA GLN A 108 -22.18 14.77 -1.45
C GLN A 108 -22.19 15.96 -2.41
N TYR A 109 -21.75 15.79 -3.66
CA TYR A 109 -21.70 16.85 -4.66
C TYR A 109 -23.06 17.52 -4.89
N ARG A 110 -24.16 16.76 -4.73
CA ARG A 110 -25.52 17.26 -4.89
C ARG A 110 -26.00 18.08 -3.70
N GLU A 111 -25.47 17.82 -2.51
CA GLU A 111 -25.96 18.36 -1.24
C GLU A 111 -25.15 19.56 -0.75
N VAL A 112 -23.84 19.59 -1.04
CA VAL A 112 -22.93 20.60 -0.46
C VAL A 112 -22.69 21.75 -1.45
N PRO A 113 -23.03 23.01 -1.10
CA PRO A 113 -22.71 24.17 -1.93
C PRO A 113 -21.19 24.28 -2.12
N ARG A 114 -20.76 24.46 -3.37
CA ARG A 114 -19.34 24.61 -3.69
C ARG A 114 -18.78 25.86 -3.00
N LYS A 115 -17.71 25.71 -2.21
CA LYS A 115 -16.96 26.87 -1.69
C LYS A 115 -16.41 27.66 -2.90
N LYS A 116 -16.69 28.96 -2.91
CA LYS A 116 -16.14 29.92 -3.87
C LYS A 116 -14.70 30.24 -3.54
#